data_AF-A0A0L8H5Y2-F1
#
_entry.id   AF-A0A0L8H5Y2-F1
#
_cell.length_a   1.000
_cell.length_b   1.000
_cell.length_c   1.000
_cell.angle_alpha   90.00
_cell.angle_beta   90.00
_cell.angle_gamma   90.00
#
_symmetry.space_group_name_H-M   'P 1'
#
loop_
_entity.id
_entity.type
_entity.pdbx_description
1 polymer ?
#
loop_
_entity_poly.entity_id
_entity_poly.type
_entity_poly.pdbx_seq_one_letter_code
_entity_poly.pdbx_strand_id
1 'polypeptide(L)'
;MYVQPSQLPRRKPANKRLNISKLKGHNGKQNLSQDLGSKLSQLDTGTKGVEDWLVFRDGLYNTAFTHLGQSTRRHQKRFDSNDDEIQKLLDEKYEACRFSQQDNMSTSKKAAYNTPNTNKVNKAGDIRKYADSNNFKRFYDVLKAIYESQSSGISPLLNTDGTTLPTDKIEFCKSGQKTSTTS
;
A
#
# COMPACT_ATOMS: atom_id res chain seq x y z
N MET A 1 -33.50 -20.43 20.31
CA MET A 1 -33.89 -20.62 18.90
C MET A 1 -32.80 -19.99 18.03
N TYR A 2 -32.09 -20.80 17.25
CA TYR A 2 -30.98 -20.33 16.41
C TYR A 2 -31.55 -20.01 15.02
N VAL A 3 -31.62 -18.74 14.65
CA VAL A 3 -32.10 -18.31 13.33
C VAL A 3 -30.89 -18.27 12.40
N GLN A 4 -30.83 -19.17 11.41
CA GLN A 4 -29.80 -19.11 10.38
C GLN A 4 -30.04 -17.89 9.47
N PRO A 5 -28.99 -17.10 9.15
CA PRO A 5 -29.12 -15.98 8.23
C PRO A 5 -29.50 -16.49 6.83
N SER A 6 -30.48 -15.84 6.21
CA SER A 6 -30.87 -16.07 4.82
C SER A 6 -29.67 -15.85 3.90
N GLN A 7 -29.17 -16.92 3.28
CA GLN A 7 -28.18 -16.79 2.22
C GLN A 7 -28.91 -16.41 0.93
N LEU A 8 -28.51 -15.28 0.34
CA LEU A 8 -28.95 -14.92 -1.00
C LEU A 8 -28.59 -16.04 -1.99
N PRO A 9 -29.47 -16.37 -2.94
CA PRO A 9 -29.17 -17.37 -3.96
C PRO A 9 -27.84 -17.01 -4.64
N ARG A 10 -26.90 -17.97 -4.62
CA ARG A 10 -25.57 -17.80 -5.22
C ARG A 10 -25.74 -17.28 -6.64
N ARG A 11 -25.24 -16.06 -6.90
CA ARG A 11 -25.17 -15.50 -8.25
C ARG A 11 -24.42 -16.49 -9.13
N LYS A 12 -24.95 -16.78 -10.32
CA LYS A 12 -24.25 -17.61 -11.32
C LYS A 12 -22.84 -17.03 -11.53
N PRO A 13 -21.80 -17.88 -11.53
CA PRO A 13 -20.42 -17.41 -11.68
C PRO A 13 -20.29 -16.63 -13.00
N ALA A 14 -19.60 -15.48 -12.94
CA ALA A 14 -19.36 -14.68 -14.13
C ALA A 14 -18.53 -15.46 -15.16
N ASN A 15 -18.78 -15.18 -16.44
CA ASN A 15 -18.02 -15.77 -17.53
C ASN A 15 -16.52 -15.46 -17.40
N LYS A 16 -15.69 -16.48 -17.65
CA LYS A 16 -14.24 -16.38 -17.61
C LYS A 16 -13.75 -15.52 -18.78
N ARG A 17 -12.70 -14.72 -18.56
CA ARG A 17 -12.09 -13.92 -19.63
C ARG A 17 -11.41 -14.83 -20.65
N LEU A 18 -11.68 -14.62 -21.94
CA LEU A 18 -11.12 -15.40 -23.05
C LEU A 18 -9.69 -14.97 -23.40
N ASN A 19 -8.84 -15.92 -23.80
CA ASN A 19 -7.47 -15.63 -24.20
C ASN A 19 -7.39 -15.08 -25.63
N ILE A 20 -7.51 -13.76 -25.77
CA ILE A 20 -7.40 -13.06 -27.06
C ILE A 20 -6.02 -13.19 -27.73
N SER A 21 -4.96 -13.57 -27.01
CA SER A 21 -3.63 -13.74 -27.63
C SER A 21 -3.62 -14.86 -28.66
N LYS A 22 -4.49 -15.88 -28.52
CA LYS A 22 -4.63 -16.97 -29.48
C LYS A 22 -5.19 -16.54 -30.83
N LEU A 23 -5.85 -15.38 -30.90
CA LEU A 23 -6.33 -14.81 -32.17
C LEU A 23 -5.20 -14.23 -33.03
N LYS A 24 -3.99 -14.03 -32.47
CA LYS A 24 -2.83 -13.61 -33.27
C LYS A 24 -2.36 -14.70 -34.23
N GLY A 25 -2.67 -15.97 -33.95
CA GLY A 25 -2.37 -17.09 -34.84
C GLY A 25 -3.44 -17.25 -35.92
N HIS A 26 -3.01 -17.40 -37.17
CA HIS A 26 -3.89 -17.55 -38.33
C HIS A 26 -4.87 -18.73 -38.19
N ASN A 27 -4.38 -19.88 -37.74
CA ASN A 27 -5.19 -21.09 -37.57
C ASN A 27 -6.26 -20.95 -36.48
N GLY A 28 -5.95 -20.25 -35.39
CA GLY A 28 -6.90 -20.03 -34.29
C GLY A 28 -8.10 -19.19 -34.71
N LYS A 29 -7.88 -18.20 -35.59
CA LYS A 29 -8.96 -17.37 -36.15
C LYS A 29 -9.82 -18.15 -37.13
N GLN A 30 -9.21 -18.93 -38.03
CA GLN A 30 -9.93 -19.71 -39.03
C GLN A 30 -10.79 -20.81 -38.42
N ASN A 31 -10.22 -21.60 -37.51
CA ASN A 31 -10.94 -22.68 -36.83
C ASN A 31 -12.12 -22.15 -36.02
N LEU A 32 -11.92 -21.05 -35.29
CA LEU A 32 -13.00 -20.40 -34.55
C LEU A 32 -14.10 -19.89 -35.50
N SER A 33 -13.73 -19.28 -36.63
CA SER A 33 -14.70 -18.77 -37.61
C SER A 33 -15.54 -19.89 -38.23
N GLN A 34 -14.90 -21.02 -38.59
CA GLN A 34 -15.59 -22.16 -39.20
C GLN A 34 -16.54 -22.85 -38.21
N ASP A 35 -16.09 -23.06 -36.97
CA ASP A 35 -16.89 -23.70 -35.92
C ASP A 35 -18.05 -22.79 -35.47
N LEU A 36 -17.81 -21.48 -35.35
CA LEU A 36 -18.89 -20.52 -35.09
C LEU A 36 -19.94 -20.52 -36.20
N GLY A 37 -19.51 -20.47 -37.47
CA GLY A 37 -20.45 -20.48 -38.59
C GLY A 37 -21.33 -21.74 -38.58
N SER A 38 -20.74 -22.89 -38.29
CA SER A 38 -21.45 -24.17 -38.21
C SER A 38 -22.46 -24.20 -37.07
N LYS A 39 -22.05 -23.77 -35.86
CA LYS A 39 -22.92 -23.78 -34.67
C LYS A 39 -24.03 -22.74 -34.71
N LEU A 40 -23.75 -21.56 -35.26
CA LEU A 40 -24.76 -20.51 -35.41
C LEU A 40 -25.82 -20.88 -36.45
N SER A 41 -25.43 -21.60 -37.50
CA SER A 41 -26.38 -22.08 -38.53
C SER A 41 -27.32 -23.18 -38.02
N GLN A 42 -26.97 -23.84 -36.91
CA GLN A 42 -27.80 -24.87 -36.26
C GLN A 42 -28.76 -24.29 -35.21
N LEU A 43 -28.63 -23.00 -34.87
CA LEU A 43 -29.45 -22.34 -33.86
C LEU A 43 -30.69 -21.72 -34.51
N ASP A 44 -31.86 -22.28 -34.22
CA ASP A 44 -33.14 -21.69 -34.57
C ASP A 44 -33.45 -20.55 -33.58
N THR A 45 -33.38 -19.30 -34.04
CA THR A 45 -33.52 -18.08 -33.21
C THR A 45 -34.81 -17.31 -33.49
N GLY A 46 -35.87 -18.01 -33.91
CA GLY A 46 -37.10 -17.39 -34.42
C GLY A 46 -38.33 -17.37 -33.49
N THR A 47 -38.28 -17.87 -32.25
CA THR A 47 -39.51 -18.29 -31.54
C THR A 47 -39.77 -17.60 -30.18
N LYS A 48 -38.74 -17.26 -29.40
CA LYS A 48 -38.89 -16.79 -28.00
C LYS A 48 -38.00 -15.61 -27.59
N GLY A 49 -37.30 -14.96 -28.51
CA GLY A 49 -36.70 -13.63 -28.31
C GLY A 49 -35.61 -13.53 -27.23
N VAL A 50 -35.99 -13.47 -25.95
CA VAL A 50 -35.05 -13.38 -24.80
C VAL A 50 -34.31 -14.69 -24.59
N GLU A 51 -35.03 -15.81 -24.63
CA GLU A 51 -34.42 -17.15 -24.54
C GLU A 51 -33.51 -17.42 -25.73
N ASP A 52 -33.95 -17.03 -26.94
CA ASP A 52 -33.17 -17.20 -28.18
C ASP A 52 -31.85 -16.40 -28.11
N TRP A 53 -31.89 -15.20 -27.53
CA TRP A 53 -30.69 -14.40 -27.31
C TRP A 53 -29.72 -15.04 -26.31
N LEU A 54 -30.24 -15.62 -25.22
CA LEU A 54 -29.40 -16.32 -24.25
C LEU A 54 -28.72 -17.54 -24.88
N VAL A 55 -29.46 -18.33 -25.65
CA VAL A 55 -28.92 -19.49 -26.36
C VAL A 55 -27.86 -19.06 -27.39
N PHE A 56 -28.13 -18.00 -28.16
CA PHE A 56 -27.15 -17.43 -29.10
C PHE A 56 -25.87 -16.98 -28.40
N ARG A 57 -26.00 -16.16 -27.35
CA ARG A 57 -24.86 -15.63 -26.59
C ARG A 57 -24.04 -16.74 -25.94
N ASP A 58 -24.70 -17.71 -25.32
CA ASP A 58 -24.04 -18.81 -24.64
C ASP A 58 -23.37 -19.75 -25.65
N GLY A 59 -23.97 -19.96 -26.82
CA GLY A 59 -23.36 -20.66 -27.96
C GLY A 59 -22.10 -19.97 -28.46
N LEU A 60 -22.14 -18.65 -28.63
CA LEU A 60 -21.00 -17.85 -29.05
C LEU A 60 -19.87 -17.90 -28.02
N TYR A 61 -20.19 -17.71 -26.74
CA TYR A 61 -19.22 -17.75 -25.66
C TYR A 61 -18.59 -19.14 -25.50
N ASN A 62 -19.38 -20.22 -25.50
CA ASN A 62 -18.88 -21.58 -25.34
C ASN A 62 -17.94 -21.98 -26.48
N THR A 63 -18.30 -21.62 -27.71
CA THR A 63 -17.48 -21.88 -28.90
C THR A 63 -16.16 -21.09 -28.82
N ALA A 64 -16.24 -19.80 -28.51
CA ALA A 64 -15.05 -18.99 -28.30
C ALA A 64 -14.19 -19.51 -27.14
N PHE A 65 -14.79 -20.04 -26.08
CA PHE A 65 -14.08 -20.62 -24.94
C PHE A 65 -13.37 -21.93 -25.30
N THR A 66 -13.96 -22.79 -26.13
CA THR A 66 -13.31 -24.02 -26.62
C THR A 66 -12.03 -23.72 -27.40
N HIS A 67 -12.03 -22.71 -28.27
CA HIS A 67 -10.86 -22.37 -29.09
C HIS A 67 -9.85 -21.48 -28.35
N LEU A 68 -10.33 -20.44 -27.67
CA LEU A 68 -9.46 -19.44 -27.03
C LEU A 68 -9.01 -19.90 -25.64
N GLY A 69 -9.87 -20.59 -24.89
CA GLY A 69 -9.63 -20.95 -23.50
C GLY A 69 -9.58 -19.73 -22.56
N GLN A 70 -9.28 -20.00 -21.30
CA GLN A 70 -9.21 -18.96 -20.27
C GLN A 70 -7.92 -18.12 -20.40
N SER A 71 -8.07 -16.80 -20.34
CA SER A 71 -6.94 -15.86 -20.20
C SER A 71 -6.28 -16.04 -18.84
N THR A 72 -4.97 -16.27 -18.84
CA THR A 72 -4.18 -16.27 -17.62
C THR A 72 -3.69 -14.85 -17.34
N ARG A 73 -3.92 -14.36 -16.12
CA ARG A 73 -3.33 -13.10 -15.67
C ARG A 73 -1.86 -13.35 -15.41
N ARG A 74 -1.00 -13.03 -16.38
CA ARG A 74 0.44 -12.90 -16.08
C ARG A 74 0.59 -11.61 -15.29
N HIS A 75 0.81 -11.74 -13.98
CA HIS A 75 1.34 -10.65 -13.19
C HIS A 75 2.73 -10.40 -13.73
N GLN A 76 2.86 -9.41 -14.61
CA GLN A 76 4.16 -8.91 -14.97
C GLN A 76 4.75 -8.38 -13.67
N LYS A 77 5.70 -9.12 -13.10
CA LYS A 77 6.45 -8.74 -11.91
C LYS A 77 7.28 -7.52 -12.29
N ARG A 78 6.62 -6.36 -12.29
CA ARG A 78 7.25 -5.06 -12.52
C ARG A 78 8.20 -4.67 -11.38
N PHE A 79 8.29 -5.51 -10.35
CA PHE A 79 9.13 -5.31 -9.18
C PHE A 79 10.41 -6.16 -9.20
N ASP A 80 10.48 -7.27 -9.94
CA ASP A 80 11.65 -8.15 -9.94
C ASP A 80 12.95 -7.44 -10.41
N SER A 81 12.85 -6.47 -11.32
CA SER A 81 14.02 -5.71 -11.79
C SER A 81 14.56 -4.71 -10.77
N ASN A 82 13.76 -4.33 -9.77
CA ASN A 82 14.15 -3.42 -8.69
C ASN A 82 14.42 -4.16 -7.39
N ASP A 83 14.15 -5.47 -7.31
CA ASP A 83 14.33 -6.25 -6.09
C ASP A 83 15.80 -6.22 -5.64
N ASP A 84 16.76 -6.42 -6.54
CA ASP A 84 18.19 -6.43 -6.19
C ASP A 84 18.70 -5.05 -5.73
N GLU A 85 18.27 -3.96 -6.39
CA GLU A 85 18.62 -2.60 -6.01
C GLU A 85 18.00 -2.22 -4.65
N ILE A 86 16.75 -2.62 -4.40
CA ILE A 86 16.06 -2.39 -3.13
C ILE A 86 16.71 -3.20 -2.01
N GLN A 87 17.06 -4.48 -2.25
CA GLN A 87 17.76 -5.30 -1.27
C GLN A 87 19.11 -4.67 -0.90
N LYS A 88 19.88 -4.21 -1.89
CA LYS A 88 21.15 -3.51 -1.65
C LYS A 88 20.99 -2.27 -0.76
N LEU A 89 20.00 -1.43 -1.06
CA LEU A 89 19.71 -0.22 -0.25
C LEU A 89 19.27 -0.58 1.18
N LEU A 90 18.51 -1.67 1.33
CA LEU A 90 18.08 -2.17 2.64
C LEU A 90 19.28 -2.68 3.45
N ASP A 91 20.17 -3.45 2.84
CA ASP A 91 21.37 -3.98 3.49
C ASP A 91 22.29 -2.84 3.96
N GLU A 92 22.53 -1.84 3.10
CA GLU A 92 23.32 -0.65 3.46
C GLU A 92 22.70 0.09 4.65
N LYS A 93 21.38 0.27 4.65
CA LYS A 93 20.65 0.92 5.74
C LYS A 93 20.70 0.10 7.03
N TYR A 94 20.63 -1.22 6.96
CA TYR A 94 20.73 -2.08 8.14
C TYR A 94 22.15 -2.07 8.72
N GLU A 95 23.18 -2.13 7.89
CA GLU A 95 24.57 -2.05 8.33
C GLU A 95 24.87 -0.68 8.97
N ALA A 96 24.50 0.42 8.33
CA ALA A 96 24.66 1.76 8.92
C ALA A 96 23.94 1.88 10.27
N CYS A 97 22.74 1.28 10.38
CA CYS A 97 22.00 1.23 11.63
C CYS A 97 22.76 0.42 12.70
N ARG A 98 23.32 -0.74 12.36
CA ARG A 98 24.12 -1.55 13.28
C ARG A 98 25.39 -0.83 13.73
N PHE A 99 26.13 -0.19 12.81
CA PHE A 99 27.31 0.60 13.15
C PHE A 99 26.97 1.76 14.07
N SER A 100 25.89 2.50 13.78
CA SER A 100 25.43 3.58 14.66
C SER A 100 25.03 3.07 16.04
N GLN A 101 24.43 1.86 16.13
CA GLN A 101 24.07 1.17 17.37
C GLN A 101 25.27 0.61 18.15
N GLN A 102 26.41 0.43 17.51
CA GLN A 102 27.62 -0.03 18.17
C GLN A 102 28.45 1.16 18.67
N ASP A 103 28.50 2.24 17.89
CA ASP A 103 29.15 3.50 18.26
C ASP A 103 28.39 4.27 19.36
N ASN A 104 27.05 4.22 19.33
CA ASN A 104 26.22 4.83 20.38
C ASN A 104 26.20 4.05 21.72
N MET A 105 26.83 2.87 21.78
CA MET A 105 27.06 2.08 23.01
C MET A 105 28.37 2.45 23.74
N SER A 106 29.02 3.54 23.32
CA SER A 106 30.11 4.20 24.05
C SER A 106 29.73 4.49 25.50
N THR A 107 30.69 4.33 26.42
CA THR A 107 30.57 4.51 27.87
C THR A 107 29.90 5.83 28.25
N SER A 108 30.15 6.90 27.49
CA SER A 108 29.59 8.23 27.73
C SER A 108 28.08 8.32 27.45
N LYS A 109 27.54 7.57 26.47
CA LYS A 109 26.09 7.53 26.18
C LYS A 109 25.35 6.50 27.03
N LYS A 110 26.01 5.38 27.41
CA LYS A 110 25.49 4.46 28.45
C LYS A 110 25.26 5.19 29.77
N ALA A 111 26.16 6.09 30.15
CA ALA A 111 25.96 6.94 31.33
C ALA A 111 24.71 7.82 31.18
N ALA A 112 24.47 8.44 30.01
CA ALA A 112 23.29 9.27 29.76
C ALA A 112 21.95 8.50 29.74
N TYR A 113 21.96 7.24 29.30
CA TYR A 113 20.76 6.37 29.30
C TYR A 113 20.47 5.76 30.69
N ASN A 114 21.53 5.47 31.44
CA ASN A 114 21.45 4.93 32.80
C ASN A 114 21.27 6.00 33.87
N THR A 115 21.51 7.28 33.56
CA THR A 115 21.08 8.37 34.43
C THR A 115 19.56 8.45 34.37
N PRO A 116 18.85 8.10 35.46
CA PRO A 116 17.41 8.29 35.48
C PRO A 116 17.12 9.76 35.18
N ASN A 117 16.32 10.00 34.14
CA ASN A 117 15.82 11.34 33.88
C ASN A 117 15.01 11.74 35.12
N THR A 118 15.56 12.64 35.93
CA THR A 118 15.09 12.95 37.29
C THR A 118 13.63 13.41 37.27
N ASN A 119 13.20 14.01 36.15
CA ASN A 119 11.82 14.39 35.90
C ASN A 119 10.84 13.19 35.77
N LYS A 120 11.27 12.03 35.28
CA LYS A 120 10.42 10.83 35.07
C LYS A 120 10.32 10.00 36.35
N VAL A 121 11.42 9.89 37.10
CA VAL A 121 11.42 9.15 38.38
C VAL A 121 10.54 9.85 39.41
N ASN A 122 10.58 11.19 39.48
CA ASN A 122 9.73 11.96 40.39
C ASN A 122 8.24 11.85 40.03
N LYS A 123 7.90 11.88 38.74
CA LYS A 123 6.50 11.78 38.28
C LYS A 123 5.90 10.37 38.43
N ALA A 124 6.71 9.31 38.43
CA ALA A 124 6.23 7.94 38.65
C ALA A 124 5.62 7.75 40.06
N GLY A 125 6.21 8.41 41.07
CA GLY A 125 5.65 8.43 42.43
C GLY A 125 4.29 9.13 42.49
N ASP A 126 4.16 10.26 41.78
CA ASP A 126 2.90 11.00 41.70
C ASP A 126 1.80 10.22 40.99
N ILE A 127 2.10 9.54 39.87
CA ILE A 127 1.15 8.68 39.16
C ILE A 127 0.60 7.60 40.10
N ARG A 128 1.49 6.92 40.83
CA ARG A 128 1.10 5.88 41.78
C ARG A 128 0.23 6.46 42.90
N LYS A 129 0.65 7.58 43.50
CA LYS A 129 -0.08 8.27 44.57
C LYS A 129 -1.48 8.71 44.15
N TYR A 130 -1.64 9.25 42.93
CA TYR A 130 -2.94 9.68 42.42
C TYR A 130 -3.83 8.53 41.96
N ALA A 131 -3.25 7.42 41.49
CA ALA A 131 -3.97 6.19 41.22
C ALA A 131 -4.53 5.57 42.52
N ASP A 132 -3.68 5.44 43.54
CA ASP A 132 -4.04 4.86 44.84
C ASP A 132 -5.08 5.70 45.60
N SER A 133 -5.12 7.02 45.35
CA SER A 133 -6.11 7.96 45.92
C SER A 133 -7.32 8.22 45.02
N ASN A 134 -7.47 7.47 43.92
CA ASN A 134 -8.57 7.58 42.95
C ASN A 134 -8.78 9.00 42.37
N ASN A 135 -7.71 9.79 42.30
CA ASN A 135 -7.75 11.18 41.83
C ASN A 135 -7.43 11.24 40.32
N PHE A 136 -8.42 10.86 39.51
CA PHE A 136 -8.27 10.75 38.05
C PHE A 136 -7.85 12.05 37.37
N LYS A 137 -8.27 13.21 37.88
CA LYS A 137 -7.90 14.52 37.32
C LYS A 137 -6.40 14.75 37.42
N ARG A 138 -5.83 14.56 38.62
CA ARG A 138 -4.39 14.74 38.85
C ARG A 138 -3.56 13.65 38.17
N PHE A 139 -4.07 12.41 38.13
CA PHE A 139 -3.44 11.32 37.38
C PHE A 139 -3.30 11.67 35.90
N TYR A 140 -4.37 12.16 35.27
CA TYR A 140 -4.36 12.58 33.87
C TYR A 140 -3.44 13.78 33.63
N ASP A 141 -3.47 14.79 34.51
CA ASP A 141 -2.58 15.96 34.41
C ASP A 141 -1.09 15.56 34.43
N VAL A 142 -0.71 14.61 35.29
CA VAL A 142 0.68 14.12 35.37
C VAL A 142 1.07 13.34 34.12
N LEU A 143 0.18 12.49 33.58
CA LEU A 143 0.43 11.77 32.33
C LEU A 143 0.58 12.74 31.15
N LYS A 144 -0.35 13.70 31.06
CA LYS A 144 -0.31 14.76 30.06
C LYS A 144 1.02 15.52 30.10
N ALA A 145 1.48 15.88 31.29
CA ALA A 145 2.78 16.53 31.48
C ALA A 145 4.01 15.62 31.20
N ILE A 146 3.87 14.31 31.04
CA ILE A 146 4.96 13.41 30.62
C ILE A 146 5.02 13.35 29.09
N TYR A 147 3.86 13.16 28.45
CA TYR A 147 3.78 12.94 27.01
C TYR A 147 3.74 14.23 26.20
N GLU A 148 3.12 15.30 26.71
CA GLU A 148 3.03 16.59 26.00
C GLU A 148 4.19 17.53 26.32
N SER A 149 4.82 17.41 27.49
CA SER A 149 6.07 18.11 27.78
C SER A 149 7.25 17.52 27.01
N GLN A 150 7.07 16.36 26.38
CA GLN A 150 7.94 15.96 25.30
C GLN A 150 7.59 16.88 24.13
N SER A 151 8.19 18.07 24.12
CA SER A 151 8.32 18.83 22.88
C SER A 151 9.01 17.86 21.93
N SER A 152 8.23 17.21 21.08
CA SER A 152 8.73 16.65 19.84
C SER A 152 9.49 17.80 19.23
N GLY A 153 10.81 17.78 19.39
CA GLY A 153 11.68 18.54 18.54
C GLY A 153 11.25 18.09 17.17
N ILE A 154 10.48 18.95 16.49
CA ILE A 154 10.51 19.01 15.06
C ILE A 154 11.99 19.27 14.82
N SER A 155 12.75 18.19 14.60
CA SER A 155 14.11 18.29 14.16
C SER A 155 14.03 19.19 12.94
N PRO A 156 14.67 20.37 12.94
CA PRO A 156 14.66 21.21 11.77
C PRO A 156 15.10 20.33 10.61
N LEU A 157 14.31 20.29 9.54
CA LEU A 157 14.74 19.59 8.34
C LEU A 157 16.07 20.22 7.94
N LEU A 158 17.13 19.44 8.01
CA LEU A 158 18.46 19.87 7.60
C LEU A 158 18.54 19.68 6.09
N ASN A 159 19.05 20.69 5.38
CA ASN A 159 19.47 20.49 3.99
C ASN A 159 20.68 19.55 3.96
N THR A 160 21.05 19.08 2.76
CA THR A 160 22.22 18.21 2.51
C THR A 160 23.53 18.78 3.07
N ASP A 161 23.60 20.09 3.27
CA ASP A 161 24.77 20.81 3.78
C ASP A 161 24.75 21.04 5.31
N GLY A 162 23.78 20.45 6.04
CA GLY A 162 23.72 20.48 7.50
C GLY A 162 23.22 21.79 8.13
N THR A 163 22.74 22.74 7.34
CA THR A 163 22.12 23.98 7.82
C THR A 163 20.61 23.81 7.97
N THR A 164 20.04 24.43 9.02
CA THR A 164 18.60 24.42 9.30
C THR A 164 17.83 25.17 8.22
N LEU A 165 16.85 24.53 7.57
CA LEU A 165 15.98 25.15 6.57
C LEU A 165 15.22 26.37 7.17
N PRO A 166 15.27 27.55 6.53
CA PRO A 166 14.45 28.69 6.95
C PRO A 166 12.97 28.32 6.87
N THR A 167 12.29 28.33 8.01
CA THR A 167 10.87 27.97 8.11
C THR A 167 9.97 29.16 7.74
N ASP A 168 10.54 30.36 7.59
CA ASP A 168 9.81 31.56 7.19
C ASP A 168 9.65 31.65 5.66
N LYS A 169 8.39 31.59 5.22
CA LYS A 169 7.96 31.77 3.81
C LYS A 169 8.50 33.04 3.14
N ILE A 170 8.92 34.03 3.92
CA ILE A 170 9.35 35.36 3.44
C ILE A 170 10.77 35.30 2.84
N GLU A 171 11.60 34.35 3.25
CA GLU A 171 12.99 34.25 2.77
C GLU A 171 13.13 33.57 1.41
N PHE A 172 12.18 32.69 1.04
CA PHE A 172 12.15 32.06 -0.28
C PHE A 172 12.03 33.05 -1.45
N CYS A 173 11.42 34.21 -1.23
CA CYS A 173 11.22 35.21 -2.28
C CYS A 173 12.46 36.08 -2.55
N LYS A 174 13.48 36.09 -1.69
CA LYS A 174 14.65 36.97 -1.83
C LYS A 174 15.83 36.34 -2.58
N SER A 175 15.90 35.02 -2.70
CA SER A 175 17.03 34.34 -3.36
C SER A 175 16.92 34.30 -4.90
N GLY A 176 15.80 34.73 -5.48
CA GLY A 176 15.55 34.71 -6.93
C GLY A 176 15.99 35.97 -7.71
N GLN A 177 16.59 36.99 -7.08
CA GLN A 177 16.95 38.24 -7.76
C GLN A 177 18.44 38.58 -7.63
N LYS A 178 19.35 37.75 -8.16
CA LYS A 178 20.71 38.19 -8.50
C LYS A 178 21.27 37.44 -9.72
N THR A 179 20.68 37.64 -10.89
CA THR A 179 21.39 37.43 -12.17
C THR A 179 20.83 38.36 -13.25
N SER A 180 21.23 39.64 -13.27
CA SER A 180 21.42 40.46 -14.49
C SER A 180 21.59 41.95 -14.20
N THR A 181 22.80 42.51 -14.42
CA THR A 181 23.19 43.83 -15.01
C THR A 181 24.63 44.17 -14.57
N THR A 182 25.65 43.96 -15.41
CA THR A 182 26.27 44.87 -16.41
C THR A 182 27.01 46.06 -15.79
N SER A 183 28.34 46.02 -15.79
CA SER A 183 29.17 46.77 -16.74
C SER A 183 30.59 46.22 -16.78
#